data_AF-L0A0N4-F1
#
_entry.id   AF-L0A0N4-F1
#
_cell.length_a   1.000
_cell.length_b   1.000
_cell.length_c   1.000
_cell.angle_alpha   90.00
_cell.angle_beta   90.00
_cell.angle_gamma   90.00
#
_symmetry.space_group_name_H-M   'P 1'
#
loop_
_entity.id
_entity.type
_entity.pdbx_description
1 polymer ?
#
loop_
_entity_poly.entity_id
_entity_poly.type
_entity_poly.pdbx_seq_one_letter_code
_entity_poly.pdbx_strand_id
1 'polypeptide(L)'
;MKPLPALLALLVIAAVAIAVLTATPWLLVGALLLACAVLTVLLLASQAEVRRLRRSGPSSQESRRELPGEPSATRLPDLSTTQEKVPVARGARAKPTPVRSDPSASPEPLSSRAGEIIARHAGRLPEAVLQRTHTILKRLEEVDTLIRLGRVEHENAHLARRIALEFLPESLEGYLLLPPSQAMTLHLVPGKTGYDLLMEELSALGRASKDLLNQTALSEGQALLVNHEFIREKFRSARREFDV
;
A
#
# COMPACT_ATOMS: atom_id res chain seq x y z
N MET A 1 -47.12 -26.06 -42.19
CA MET A 1 -46.06 -27.09 -42.17
C MET A 1 -44.95 -26.59 -41.26
N LYS A 2 -44.55 -27.40 -40.27
CA LYS A 2 -43.92 -26.98 -39.00
C LYS A 2 -42.38 -27.00 -39.09
N PRO A 3 -41.63 -25.90 -38.86
CA PRO A 3 -40.18 -25.92 -38.66
C PRO A 3 -39.83 -26.18 -37.18
N LEU A 4 -40.55 -27.08 -36.51
CA LEU A 4 -40.31 -27.43 -35.11
C LEU A 4 -38.98 -28.19 -34.87
N PRO A 5 -38.49 -29.07 -35.77
CA PRO A 5 -37.24 -29.80 -35.50
C PRO A 5 -35.99 -28.91 -35.64
N ALA A 6 -36.04 -27.88 -36.48
CA ALA A 6 -34.90 -26.98 -36.70
C ALA A 6 -34.59 -26.10 -35.48
N LEU A 7 -35.63 -25.63 -34.78
CA LEU A 7 -35.48 -24.84 -33.55
C LEU A 7 -34.93 -25.67 -32.39
N LEU A 8 -35.33 -26.94 -32.27
CA LEU A 8 -34.79 -27.84 -31.25
C LEU A 8 -33.31 -28.13 -31.46
N ALA A 9 -32.88 -28.36 -32.71
CA ALA A 9 -31.47 -28.59 -33.03
C ALA A 9 -30.60 -27.37 -32.66
N LEU A 10 -31.07 -26.15 -32.95
CA LEU A 10 -30.33 -24.92 -32.67
C LEU A 10 -30.22 -24.66 -31.15
N LEU A 11 -31.27 -24.98 -30.40
CA LEU A 11 -31.28 -24.84 -28.94
C LEU A 11 -30.30 -25.82 -28.27
N VAL A 12 -30.22 -27.07 -28.76
CA VAL A 12 -29.25 -28.06 -28.25
C VAL A 12 -27.81 -27.61 -28.54
N ILE A 13 -27.54 -27.09 -29.74
CA ILE A 13 -26.19 -26.59 -30.08
C ILE A 13 -25.82 -25.39 -29.20
N ALA A 14 -26.75 -24.45 -28.97
CA ALA A 14 -26.52 -23.31 -28.08
C ALA A 14 -26.27 -23.75 -26.63
N ALA A 15 -27.03 -24.73 -26.12
CA ALA A 15 -26.85 -25.26 -24.77
C ALA A 15 -25.48 -25.94 -24.60
N VAL A 16 -25.04 -26.72 -25.58
CA VAL A 16 -23.71 -27.35 -25.56
C VAL A 16 -22.60 -26.30 -25.63
N ALA A 17 -22.74 -25.27 -26.46
CA ALA A 17 -21.76 -24.17 -26.53
C ALA A 17 -21.62 -23.43 -25.19
N ILE A 18 -22.73 -23.15 -24.50
CA ILE A 18 -22.73 -22.49 -23.18
C ILE A 18 -22.09 -23.40 -22.11
N ALA A 19 -22.37 -24.71 -22.15
CA ALA A 19 -21.77 -25.67 -21.23
C ALA A 19 -20.24 -25.79 -21.42
N VAL A 20 -19.77 -25.77 -22.67
CA VAL A 20 -18.34 -25.82 -22.99
C VAL A 20 -17.63 -24.53 -22.59
N LEU A 21 -18.27 -23.37 -22.75
CA LEU A 21 -17.70 -22.05 -22.44
C LEU A 21 -17.60 -21.76 -20.93
N THR A 22 -18.41 -22.43 -20.10
CA THR A 22 -18.42 -22.28 -18.64
C THR A 22 -17.50 -23.27 -17.92
N ALA A 23 -17.07 -24.35 -18.58
CA ALA A 23 -16.14 -25.33 -18.02
C ALA A 23 -14.66 -24.92 -18.16
N THR A 24 -14.31 -24.16 -19.19
CA THR A 24 -12.94 -23.66 -19.46
C THR A 24 -12.33 -22.75 -18.37
N PRO A 25 -13.06 -21.85 -17.69
CA PRO A 25 -12.46 -20.99 -16.67
C PRO A 25 -11.95 -21.74 -15.43
N TRP A 26 -12.49 -22.93 -15.12
CA TRP A 26 -12.08 -23.68 -13.92
C TRP A 26 -10.67 -24.27 -14.03
N LEU A 27 -10.23 -24.63 -15.23
CA LEU A 27 -8.87 -25.13 -15.46
C LEU A 27 -7.82 -24.03 -15.30
N LEU A 28 -8.14 -22.80 -15.71
CA LEU A 28 -7.25 -21.65 -15.53
C LEU A 28 -7.12 -21.28 -14.04
N VAL A 29 -8.23 -21.30 -13.30
CA VAL A 29 -8.21 -21.07 -11.84
C VAL A 29 -7.38 -22.14 -11.13
N GLY A 30 -7.56 -23.42 -11.49
CA GLY A 30 -6.76 -24.51 -10.92
C GLY A 30 -5.26 -24.36 -11.20
N ALA A 31 -4.88 -24.04 -12.44
CA ALA A 31 -3.48 -23.80 -12.81
C ALA A 31 -2.88 -22.59 -12.08
N LEU A 32 -3.66 -21.52 -11.89
CA LEU A 32 -3.22 -20.32 -11.17
C LEU A 32 -2.98 -20.61 -9.67
N LEU A 33 -3.85 -21.38 -9.04
CA LEU A 33 -3.67 -21.80 -7.64
C LEU A 33 -2.43 -22.66 -7.46
N LEU A 34 -2.16 -23.57 -8.39
CA LEU A 34 -0.99 -24.45 -8.35
C LEU A 34 0.31 -23.64 -8.56
N ALA A 35 0.31 -22.69 -9.50
CA ALA A 35 1.43 -21.76 -9.69
C ALA A 35 1.68 -20.89 -8.44
N CYS A 36 0.62 -20.41 -7.79
CA CYS A 36 0.71 -19.64 -6.55
C CYS A 36 1.27 -20.50 -5.39
N ALA A 37 0.85 -21.76 -5.28
CA ALA A 37 1.38 -22.70 -4.29
C ALA A 37 2.88 -23.00 -4.52
N VAL A 38 3.31 -23.19 -5.76
CA VAL A 38 4.74 -23.39 -6.08
C VAL A 38 5.55 -22.13 -5.77
N LEU A 39 5.03 -20.95 -6.13
CA LEU A 39 5.69 -19.67 -5.88
C LEU A 39 5.88 -19.42 -4.37
N THR A 40 4.87 -19.72 -3.56
CA THR A 40 4.94 -19.57 -2.10
C THR A 40 5.99 -20.52 -1.50
N VAL A 41 6.04 -21.78 -1.92
CA VAL A 41 7.09 -22.73 -1.46
C VAL A 41 8.49 -22.25 -1.86
N LEU A 42 8.67 -21.74 -3.09
CA LEU A 42 9.95 -21.19 -3.55
C LEU A 42 10.38 -19.96 -2.73
N LEU A 43 9.43 -19.08 -2.41
CA LEU A 43 9.66 -17.93 -1.54
C LEU A 43 10.07 -18.36 -0.13
N LEU A 44 9.42 -19.36 0.46
CA LEU A 44 9.84 -19.87 1.78
C LEU A 44 11.23 -20.53 1.74
N ALA A 45 11.54 -21.28 0.68
CA ALA A 45 12.85 -21.92 0.52
C ALA A 45 13.98 -20.90 0.36
N SER A 46 13.79 -19.87 -0.48
CA SER A 46 14.77 -18.78 -0.65
C SER A 46 15.03 -18.01 0.65
N GLN A 47 13.99 -17.76 1.45
CA GLN A 47 14.12 -17.11 2.76
C GLN A 47 14.90 -17.98 3.77
N ALA A 48 14.83 -19.30 3.66
CA ALA A 48 15.60 -20.22 4.48
C ALA A 48 17.10 -20.19 4.13
N GLU A 49 17.44 -20.10 2.84
CA GLU A 49 18.82 -20.06 2.35
C GLU A 49 19.54 -18.77 2.77
N VAL A 50 18.86 -17.63 2.68
CA VAL A 50 19.38 -16.32 3.12
C VAL A 50 19.63 -16.29 4.63
N ARG A 51 18.86 -17.05 5.42
CA ARG A 51 19.08 -17.18 6.87
C ARG A 51 20.28 -18.06 7.21
N ARG A 52 20.61 -19.06 6.38
CA ARG A 52 21.80 -19.93 6.58
C ARG A 52 23.09 -19.18 6.31
N LEU A 53 23.16 -18.43 5.21
CA LEU A 53 24.35 -17.63 4.84
C LEU A 53 24.66 -16.53 5.86
N ARG A 54 23.66 -16.03 6.57
CA ARG A 54 23.85 -15.02 7.63
C ARG A 54 24.37 -15.59 8.95
N ARG A 55 24.32 -16.91 9.16
CA ARG A 55 24.80 -17.57 10.38
C ARG A 55 26.27 -18.00 10.30
N SER A 56 26.82 -18.10 9.09
CA SER A 56 28.21 -18.44 8.80
C SER A 56 29.08 -17.20 8.59
N GLY A 57 29.10 -16.29 9.58
CA GLY A 57 30.07 -15.20 9.65
C GLY A 57 31.34 -15.65 10.40
N PRO A 58 32.55 -15.24 9.98
CA PRO A 58 33.82 -15.84 10.39
C PRO A 58 34.15 -15.56 11.87
N SER A 59 34.49 -16.61 12.61
CA SER A 59 34.97 -16.55 13.99
C SER A 59 36.40 -16.00 14.04
N SER A 60 36.54 -14.72 14.39
CA SER A 60 37.82 -14.11 14.75
C SER A 60 38.25 -14.54 16.15
N GLN A 61 38.91 -15.70 16.25
CA GLN A 61 39.69 -16.11 17.42
C GLN A 61 40.97 -16.76 16.91
N GLU A 62 42.05 -15.99 16.77
CA GLU A 62 43.44 -16.47 16.94
C GLU A 62 44.42 -15.30 16.75
N SER A 63 44.81 -14.61 17.83
CA SER A 63 46.13 -13.95 17.97
C SER A 63 46.16 -13.16 19.27
N ARG A 64 46.19 -13.90 20.38
CA ARG A 64 46.68 -13.40 21.66
C ARG A 64 47.92 -14.22 21.98
N ARG A 65 49.08 -13.78 21.47
CA ARG A 65 50.39 -14.22 21.96
C ARG A 65 50.90 -13.15 22.91
N GLU A 66 50.93 -13.52 24.18
CA GLU A 66 51.66 -12.86 25.26
C GLU A 66 53.18 -12.94 25.01
N LEU A 67 53.94 -11.96 25.50
CA LEU A 67 55.24 -12.09 26.21
C LEU A 67 55.81 -10.67 26.52
N PRO A 68 56.73 -10.52 27.50
CA PRO A 68 56.50 -9.64 28.65
C PRO A 68 57.66 -8.65 28.95
N GLY A 69 57.41 -7.77 29.92
CA GLY A 69 58.44 -7.20 30.80
C GLY A 69 59.26 -6.04 30.25
N GLU A 70 59.08 -4.85 30.82
CA GLU A 70 60.15 -4.10 31.50
C GLU A 70 59.58 -2.78 32.07
N PRO A 71 60.03 -2.33 33.26
CA PRO A 71 59.56 -1.14 33.95
C PRO A 71 60.53 0.05 33.81
N SER A 72 59.99 1.28 33.82
CA SER A 72 60.59 2.53 34.36
C SER A 72 59.75 3.71 33.85
N ALA A 73 58.96 4.35 34.72
CA ALA A 73 59.33 5.56 35.46
C ALA A 73 59.67 6.77 34.55
N THR A 74 58.81 7.79 34.53
CA THR A 74 59.12 9.18 34.92
C THR A 74 57.89 10.08 34.71
N ARG A 75 57.65 10.93 35.71
CA ARG A 75 56.60 11.95 35.84
C ARG A 75 56.67 13.03 34.75
N LEU A 76 55.52 13.59 34.39
CA LEU A 76 55.19 15.04 34.51
C LEU A 76 53.71 15.25 34.10
N PRO A 77 52.99 16.22 34.70
CA PRO A 77 51.60 16.52 34.34
C PRO A 77 51.60 17.58 33.23
N ASP A 78 51.01 17.25 32.08
CA ASP A 78 50.74 18.24 31.03
C ASP A 78 49.23 18.29 30.74
N LEU A 79 48.74 19.52 30.73
CA LEU A 79 47.37 19.94 30.51
C LEU A 79 47.07 19.83 29.03
N SER A 80 46.36 18.77 28.63
CA SER A 80 45.69 18.72 27.32
C SER A 80 44.58 17.66 27.31
N THR A 81 43.36 18.14 27.04
CA THR A 81 42.30 17.39 26.32
C THR A 81 41.61 16.24 27.07
N THR A 82 40.57 16.57 27.85
CA THR A 82 39.46 15.64 28.11
C THR A 82 38.64 15.48 26.82
N GLN A 83 39.13 14.69 25.87
CA GLN A 83 38.29 13.99 24.90
C GLN A 83 37.82 12.71 25.58
N GLU A 84 36.69 12.80 26.27
CA GLU A 84 35.96 11.66 26.78
C GLU A 84 35.36 10.88 25.60
N LYS A 85 36.03 9.77 25.31
CA LYS A 85 35.64 8.74 24.37
C LYS A 85 34.42 8.00 24.92
N VAL A 86 33.22 8.52 24.67
CA VAL A 86 31.97 7.78 24.92
C VAL A 86 31.72 6.84 23.73
N PRO A 87 31.60 5.52 23.96
CA PRO A 87 31.36 4.55 22.90
C PRO A 87 29.98 4.78 22.26
N VAL A 88 30.02 5.03 20.95
CA VAL A 88 28.86 4.99 20.05
C VAL A 88 28.31 3.56 20.03
N ALA A 89 27.23 3.33 20.78
CA ALA A 89 26.41 2.13 20.68
C ALA A 89 25.63 2.17 19.35
N ARG A 90 26.26 1.63 18.30
CA ARG A 90 25.62 1.34 17.01
C ARG A 90 24.82 0.05 17.11
N GLY A 91 23.52 0.13 16.82
CA GLY A 91 22.81 -0.96 16.17
C GLY A 91 22.01 -1.92 17.05
N ALA A 92 21.15 -1.42 17.93
CA ALA A 92 19.98 -2.18 18.34
C ALA A 92 18.97 -2.17 17.17
N ARG A 93 19.07 -3.19 16.32
CA ARG A 93 18.14 -3.48 15.23
C ARG A 93 16.78 -3.79 15.85
N ALA A 94 15.94 -2.76 15.99
CA ALA A 94 14.55 -2.91 16.36
C ALA A 94 13.89 -3.89 15.36
N LYS A 95 13.42 -5.02 15.89
CA LYS A 95 12.50 -5.90 15.15
C LYS A 95 11.28 -5.04 14.76
N PRO A 96 10.73 -5.16 13.54
CA PRO A 96 9.45 -4.56 13.23
C PRO A 96 8.41 -5.23 14.14
N THR A 97 8.03 -4.53 15.19
CA THR A 97 6.85 -4.87 15.98
C THR A 97 5.66 -4.76 15.04
N PRO A 98 4.78 -5.79 14.94
CA PRO A 98 3.52 -5.61 14.26
C PRO A 98 2.76 -4.54 15.05
N VAL A 99 2.64 -3.35 14.48
CA VAL A 99 1.81 -2.28 15.02
C VAL A 99 0.41 -2.87 15.08
N ARG A 100 -0.05 -3.16 16.30
CA ARG A 100 -1.45 -3.50 16.55
C ARG A 100 -2.25 -2.31 16.09
N SER A 101 -3.01 -2.50 15.01
CA SER A 101 -4.03 -1.57 14.57
C SER A 101 -5.12 -1.54 15.66
N ASP A 102 -5.02 -0.61 16.61
CA ASP A 102 -6.12 -0.36 17.51
C ASP A 102 -7.32 0.14 16.67
N PRO A 103 -8.51 -0.45 16.81
CA PRO A 103 -9.73 -0.05 16.09
C PRO A 103 -10.37 1.20 16.71
N SER A 104 -9.58 2.09 17.30
CA SER A 104 -10.09 3.37 17.81
C SER A 104 -10.06 4.38 16.67
N ALA A 105 -11.24 4.61 16.09
CA ALA A 105 -11.49 5.67 15.13
C ALA A 105 -11.00 7.02 15.70
N SER A 106 -9.82 7.45 15.28
CA SER A 106 -9.39 8.83 15.48
C SER A 106 -10.29 9.73 14.63
N PRO A 107 -10.82 10.84 15.18
CA PRO A 107 -11.61 11.82 14.44
C PRO A 107 -10.76 12.71 13.52
N GLU A 108 -9.44 12.47 13.44
CA GLU A 108 -8.57 13.24 12.56
C GLU A 108 -8.93 13.03 11.08
N PRO A 109 -8.89 14.11 10.27
CA PRO A 109 -9.03 14.01 8.83
C PRO A 109 -8.01 13.03 8.27
N LEU A 110 -8.42 12.15 7.36
CA LEU A 110 -7.51 11.17 6.75
C LEU A 110 -6.27 11.85 6.11
N SER A 111 -6.40 13.09 5.64
CA SER A 111 -5.32 13.84 5.00
C SER A 111 -4.30 14.49 5.95
N SER A 112 -4.54 14.51 7.27
CA SER A 112 -3.75 15.31 8.23
C SER A 112 -2.26 14.96 8.20
N ARG A 113 -1.92 13.68 8.37
CA ARG A 113 -0.54 13.22 8.53
C ARG A 113 0.35 13.50 7.31
N ALA A 114 -0.13 13.18 6.12
CA ALA A 114 0.62 13.45 4.89
C ALA A 114 0.70 14.97 4.63
N GLY A 115 -0.34 15.74 4.96
CA GLY A 115 -0.32 17.20 4.92
C GLY A 115 0.77 17.80 5.82
N GLU A 116 0.97 17.27 7.02
CA GLU A 116 2.05 17.70 7.93
C GLU A 116 3.46 17.44 7.40
N ILE A 117 3.67 16.30 6.74
CA ILE A 117 4.97 15.99 6.10
C ILE A 117 5.26 16.98 4.99
N ILE A 118 4.26 17.28 4.16
CA ILE A 118 4.38 18.29 3.08
C ILE A 118 4.70 19.66 3.69
N ALA A 119 3.95 20.09 4.70
CA ALA A 119 4.14 21.40 5.33
C ALA A 119 5.56 21.56 5.91
N ARG A 120 6.10 20.50 6.53
CA ARG A 120 7.46 20.51 7.11
C ARG A 120 8.58 20.44 6.08
N HIS A 121 8.33 19.84 4.91
CA HIS A 121 9.38 19.51 3.94
C HIS A 121 9.12 20.03 2.52
N ALA A 122 8.23 21.01 2.35
CA ALA A 122 7.86 21.56 1.05
C ALA A 122 9.09 21.97 0.20
N GLY A 123 10.11 22.57 0.81
CA GLY A 123 11.33 22.99 0.10
C GLY A 123 12.25 21.84 -0.37
N ARG A 124 12.03 20.61 0.08
CA ARG A 124 12.78 19.41 -0.34
C ARG A 124 12.04 18.56 -1.37
N LEU A 125 10.74 18.79 -1.55
CA LEU A 125 9.90 18.00 -2.43
C LEU A 125 9.80 18.70 -3.80
N PRO A 126 10.04 17.99 -4.92
CA PRO A 126 9.80 18.54 -6.25
C PRO A 126 8.32 18.93 -6.44
N GLU A 127 8.07 19.97 -7.23
CA GLU A 127 6.71 20.48 -7.48
C GLU A 127 5.75 19.39 -8.01
N ALA A 128 6.23 18.52 -8.91
CA ALA A 128 5.42 17.43 -9.45
C ALA A 128 4.97 16.42 -8.37
N VAL A 129 5.79 16.21 -7.33
CA VAL A 129 5.45 15.35 -6.18
C VAL A 129 4.39 16.03 -5.33
N LEU A 130 4.54 17.33 -5.05
CA LEU A 130 3.58 18.12 -4.28
C LEU A 130 2.19 18.12 -4.94
N GLN A 131 2.13 18.38 -6.24
CA GLN A 131 0.87 18.41 -7.00
C GLN A 131 0.15 17.06 -6.98
N ARG A 132 0.87 15.95 -7.20
CA ARG A 132 0.28 14.61 -7.15
C ARG A 132 -0.23 14.27 -5.76
N THR A 133 0.57 14.58 -4.74
CA THR A 133 0.20 14.34 -3.35
C THR A 133 -1.04 15.14 -2.97
N HIS A 134 -1.09 16.43 -3.30
CA HIS A 134 -2.26 17.27 -3.03
C HIS A 134 -3.52 16.74 -3.75
N THR A 135 -3.38 16.28 -4.99
CA THR A 135 -4.48 15.66 -5.73
C THR A 135 -5.01 14.40 -5.03
N ILE A 136 -4.12 13.56 -4.48
CA ILE A 136 -4.50 12.37 -3.71
C ILE A 136 -5.23 12.78 -2.43
N LEU A 137 -4.68 13.72 -1.67
CA LEU A 137 -5.27 14.18 -0.41
C LEU A 137 -6.67 14.74 -0.60
N LYS A 138 -6.88 15.59 -1.61
CA LYS A 138 -8.20 16.13 -1.92
C LYS A 138 -9.24 15.03 -2.18
N ARG A 139 -8.88 13.99 -2.94
CA ARG A 139 -9.78 12.85 -3.18
C ARG A 139 -10.07 12.08 -1.90
N LEU A 140 -9.08 11.90 -1.04
CA LEU A 140 -9.25 11.22 0.24
C LEU A 140 -10.10 12.03 1.22
N GLU A 141 -10.07 13.35 1.16
CA GLU A 141 -10.98 14.24 1.93
C GLU A 141 -12.43 14.11 1.47
N GLU A 142 -12.64 14.06 0.15
CA GLU A 142 -13.96 13.77 -0.42
C GLU A 142 -14.47 12.40 0.04
N VAL A 143 -13.62 11.36 -0.01
CA VAL A 143 -13.96 10.03 0.51
C VAL A 143 -14.20 10.02 2.02
N ASP A 144 -13.39 10.73 2.83
CA ASP A 144 -13.59 10.81 4.29
C ASP A 144 -14.96 11.38 4.64
N THR A 145 -15.39 12.40 3.89
CA THR A 145 -16.73 12.99 4.03
C THR A 145 -17.81 11.92 3.79
N LEU A 146 -17.65 11.08 2.76
CA LEU A 146 -18.60 10.00 2.44
C LEU A 146 -18.55 8.87 3.48
N ILE A 147 -17.38 8.56 4.03
CA ILE A 147 -17.21 7.59 5.14
C ILE A 147 -17.99 8.08 6.38
N ARG A 148 -17.85 9.36 6.73
CA ARG A 148 -18.56 9.98 7.88
C ARG A 148 -20.07 9.95 7.73
N LEU A 149 -20.56 9.99 6.49
CA LEU A 149 -21.99 9.85 6.17
C LEU A 149 -22.48 8.39 6.13
N GLY A 150 -21.58 7.41 6.34
CA GLY A 150 -21.91 5.98 6.26
C GLY A 150 -22.23 5.50 4.84
N ARG A 151 -21.72 6.20 3.81
CA ARG A 151 -22.01 5.95 2.39
C ARG A 151 -20.95 5.10 1.68
N VAL A 152 -19.90 4.73 2.40
CA VAL A 152 -18.76 3.98 1.87
C VAL A 152 -18.76 2.59 2.50
N GLU A 153 -18.53 1.57 1.68
CA GLU A 153 -18.35 0.19 2.14
C GLU A 153 -17.15 0.06 3.07
N HIS A 154 -17.22 -0.86 4.05
CA HIS A 154 -16.19 -1.01 5.07
C HIS A 154 -14.79 -1.25 4.48
N GLU A 155 -14.67 -2.11 3.46
CA GLU A 155 -13.38 -2.41 2.82
C GLU A 155 -12.77 -1.16 2.16
N ASN A 156 -13.61 -0.40 1.48
CA ASN A 156 -13.25 0.85 0.82
C ASN A 156 -12.84 1.93 1.85
N ALA A 157 -13.55 2.03 2.97
CA ALA A 157 -13.17 2.93 4.06
C ALA A 157 -11.83 2.54 4.72
N HIS A 158 -11.60 1.24 4.91
CA HIS A 158 -10.32 0.73 5.41
C HIS A 158 -9.17 1.04 4.44
N LEU A 159 -9.37 0.83 3.14
CA LEU A 159 -8.36 1.14 2.14
C LEU A 159 -8.05 2.64 2.08
N ALA A 160 -9.08 3.50 2.11
CA ALA A 160 -8.92 4.96 2.18
C ALA A 160 -7.99 5.37 3.32
N ARG A 161 -8.25 4.80 4.50
CA ARG A 161 -7.49 5.08 5.72
C ARG A 161 -6.04 4.63 5.59
N ARG A 162 -5.79 3.44 5.02
CA ARG A 162 -4.42 2.95 4.81
C ARG A 162 -3.64 3.80 3.81
N ILE A 163 -4.26 4.21 2.70
CA ILE A 163 -3.63 5.12 1.73
C ILE A 163 -3.20 6.41 2.44
N ALA A 164 -4.09 7.00 3.24
CA ALA A 164 -3.87 8.30 3.83
C ALA A 164 -2.88 8.29 5.01
N LEU A 165 -2.95 7.25 5.86
CA LEU A 165 -2.20 7.20 7.13
C LEU A 165 -0.94 6.34 7.09
N GLU A 166 -0.84 5.41 6.13
CA GLU A 166 0.28 4.48 5.99
C GLU A 166 1.04 4.74 4.70
N PHE A 167 0.42 4.48 3.54
CA PHE A 167 1.16 4.38 2.28
C PHE A 167 1.70 5.72 1.78
N LEU A 168 0.86 6.74 1.72
CA LEU A 168 1.27 8.06 1.25
C LEU A 168 2.36 8.68 2.14
N PRO A 169 2.21 8.74 3.49
CA PRO A 169 3.27 9.28 4.32
C PRO A 169 4.56 8.43 4.26
N GLU A 170 4.47 7.10 4.23
CA GLU A 170 5.63 6.22 4.09
C GLU A 170 6.38 6.44 2.76
N SER A 171 5.65 6.62 1.65
CA SER A 171 6.24 6.94 0.34
C SER A 171 7.06 8.24 0.39
N LEU A 172 6.47 9.29 0.99
CA LEU A 172 7.11 10.60 1.12
C LEU A 172 8.32 10.55 2.06
N GLU A 173 8.19 9.88 3.20
CA GLU A 173 9.29 9.68 4.16
C GLU A 173 10.44 8.89 3.53
N GLY A 174 10.14 7.83 2.78
CA GLY A 174 11.11 7.03 2.04
C GLY A 174 11.94 7.86 1.06
N TYR A 175 11.29 8.78 0.34
CA TYR A 175 12.00 9.73 -0.52
C TYR A 175 12.83 10.74 0.28
N LEU A 176 12.30 11.25 1.39
CA LEU A 176 12.96 12.25 2.22
C LEU A 176 14.18 11.71 3.00
N LEU A 177 14.28 10.39 3.18
CA LEU A 177 15.46 9.72 3.71
C LEU A 177 16.66 9.78 2.74
N LEU A 178 16.41 9.96 1.44
CA LEU A 178 17.49 10.11 0.48
C LEU A 178 18.15 11.50 0.60
N PRO A 179 19.49 11.59 0.48
CA PRO A 179 20.16 12.86 0.33
C PRO A 179 19.62 13.62 -0.89
N PRO A 180 19.34 14.94 -0.80
CA PRO A 180 18.74 15.69 -1.91
C PRO A 180 19.50 15.58 -3.23
N SER A 181 20.84 15.55 -3.17
CA SER A 181 21.71 15.40 -4.34
C SER A 181 21.63 14.03 -5.01
N GLN A 182 21.15 13.02 -4.30
CA GLN A 182 21.10 11.62 -4.74
C GLN A 182 19.69 11.17 -5.14
N ALA A 183 18.64 11.81 -4.63
CA ALA A 183 17.26 11.39 -4.86
C ALA A 183 16.87 11.34 -6.36
N MET A 184 17.48 12.21 -7.18
CA MET A 184 17.24 12.32 -8.63
C MET A 184 18.36 11.73 -9.50
N THR A 185 19.44 11.21 -8.92
CA THR A 185 20.64 10.78 -9.67
C THR A 185 21.06 9.36 -9.35
N LEU A 186 20.88 8.93 -8.11
CA LEU A 186 21.18 7.59 -7.67
C LEU A 186 20.10 6.64 -8.17
N HIS A 187 20.53 5.63 -8.92
CA HIS A 187 19.65 4.56 -9.36
C HIS A 187 19.51 3.53 -8.24
N LEU A 188 18.31 3.38 -7.68
CA LEU A 188 18.02 2.42 -6.60
C LEU A 188 17.65 1.05 -7.16
N VAL A 189 17.05 1.03 -8.35
CA VAL A 189 16.63 -0.14 -9.12
C VAL A 189 17.14 0.08 -10.56
N PRO A 190 17.42 -0.98 -11.36
CA PRO A 190 17.86 -0.83 -12.74
C PRO A 190 17.06 0.23 -13.52
N GLY A 191 17.73 1.34 -13.84
CA GLY A 191 17.18 2.44 -14.64
C GLY A 191 16.21 3.39 -13.92
N LYS A 192 16.03 3.29 -12.59
CA LYS A 192 15.11 4.15 -11.84
C LYS A 192 15.76 4.81 -10.64
N THR A 193 15.58 6.12 -10.55
CA THR A 193 15.99 6.94 -9.40
C THR A 193 14.96 6.88 -8.27
N GLY A 194 15.32 7.40 -7.09
CA GLY A 194 14.37 7.50 -5.97
C GLY A 194 13.16 8.37 -6.32
N TYR A 195 13.38 9.42 -7.11
CA TYR A 195 12.31 10.24 -7.68
C TYR A 195 11.37 9.43 -8.58
N ASP A 196 11.91 8.61 -9.47
CA ASP A 196 11.09 7.81 -10.40
C ASP A 196 10.22 6.81 -9.64
N LEU A 197 10.80 6.13 -8.63
CA LEU A 197 10.07 5.19 -7.79
C LEU A 197 8.93 5.88 -7.02
N LEU A 198 9.20 7.03 -6.40
CA LEU A 198 8.17 7.81 -5.73
C LEU A 198 7.05 8.21 -6.70
N MET A 199 7.40 8.67 -7.90
CA MET A 199 6.40 9.10 -8.88
C MET A 199 5.53 7.95 -9.38
N GLU A 200 6.08 6.75 -9.52
CA GLU A 200 5.31 5.54 -9.82
C GLU A 200 4.36 5.17 -8.68
N GLU A 201 4.85 5.21 -7.44
CA GLU A 201 4.05 4.91 -6.25
C GLU A 201 2.91 5.92 -6.09
N LEU A 202 3.19 7.22 -6.20
CA LEU A 202 2.16 8.26 -6.20
C LEU A 202 1.17 8.11 -7.36
N SER A 203 1.60 7.59 -8.52
CA SER A 203 0.69 7.29 -9.62
C SER A 203 -0.25 6.12 -9.29
N ALA A 204 0.26 5.08 -8.63
CA ALA A 204 -0.55 3.96 -8.15
C ALA A 204 -1.56 4.42 -7.08
N LEU A 205 -1.12 5.17 -6.07
CA LEU A 205 -1.99 5.74 -5.03
C LEU A 205 -3.01 6.72 -5.62
N GLY A 206 -2.61 7.52 -6.61
CA GLY A 206 -3.50 8.42 -7.35
C GLY A 206 -4.60 7.70 -8.12
N ARG A 207 -4.32 6.53 -8.69
CA ARG A 207 -5.33 5.68 -9.34
C ARG A 207 -6.26 5.07 -8.30
N ALA A 208 -5.71 4.46 -7.24
CA ALA A 208 -6.50 3.83 -6.19
C ALA A 208 -7.49 4.81 -5.52
N SER A 209 -7.03 6.01 -5.15
CA SER A 209 -7.89 7.07 -4.58
C SER A 209 -8.98 7.55 -5.53
N LYS A 210 -8.70 7.62 -6.83
CA LYS A 210 -9.71 7.97 -7.84
C LYS A 210 -10.74 6.86 -7.99
N ASP A 211 -10.31 5.60 -8.07
CA ASP A 211 -11.20 4.47 -8.24
C ASP A 211 -12.14 4.33 -7.04
N LEU A 212 -11.63 4.54 -5.84
CA LEU A 212 -12.40 4.57 -4.60
C LEU A 212 -13.51 5.64 -4.62
N LEU A 213 -13.17 6.86 -5.04
CA LEU A 213 -14.13 7.94 -5.18
C LEU A 213 -15.19 7.61 -6.24
N ASN A 214 -14.78 7.06 -7.39
CA ASN A 214 -15.70 6.68 -8.46
C ASN A 214 -16.67 5.56 -8.02
N GLN A 215 -16.17 4.53 -7.35
CA GLN A 215 -16.99 3.43 -6.85
C GLN A 215 -18.05 3.94 -5.85
N THR A 216 -17.65 4.86 -4.98
CA THR A 216 -18.58 5.49 -4.03
C THR A 216 -19.62 6.33 -4.75
N ALA A 217 -19.21 7.19 -5.70
CA ALA A 217 -20.13 8.03 -6.46
C ALA A 217 -21.16 7.23 -7.27
N LEU A 218 -20.75 6.09 -7.86
CA LEU A 218 -21.67 5.19 -8.58
C LEU A 218 -22.71 4.56 -7.64
N SER A 219 -22.28 4.13 -6.45
CA SER A 219 -23.18 3.59 -5.42
C SER A 219 -24.23 4.62 -4.99
N GLU A 220 -23.81 5.87 -4.76
CA GLU A 220 -24.72 6.96 -4.39
C GLU A 220 -25.68 7.32 -5.52
N GLY A 221 -25.20 7.38 -6.77
CA GLY A 221 -26.05 7.61 -7.94
C GLY A 221 -27.16 6.56 -8.06
N GLN A 222 -26.83 5.29 -7.84
CA GLN A 222 -27.82 4.22 -7.85
C GLN A 222 -28.86 4.36 -6.72
N ALA A 223 -28.44 4.72 -5.51
CA ALA A 223 -29.34 4.95 -4.39
C ALA A 223 -30.30 6.12 -4.67
N LEU A 224 -29.81 7.19 -5.30
CA LEU A 224 -30.65 8.33 -5.70
C LEU A 224 -31.69 7.94 -6.75
N LEU A 225 -31.31 7.13 -7.73
CA LEU A 225 -32.22 6.63 -8.77
C LEU A 225 -33.34 5.78 -8.17
N VAL A 226 -33.01 4.84 -7.28
CA VAL A 226 -33.99 3.99 -6.60
C VAL A 226 -34.97 4.85 -5.77
N ASN A 227 -34.45 5.85 -5.05
CA ASN A 227 -35.29 6.77 -4.29
C ASN A 227 -36.24 7.57 -5.19
N HIS A 228 -35.75 8.05 -6.34
CA HIS A 228 -36.58 8.77 -7.31
C HIS A 228 -37.69 7.89 -7.89
N GLU A 229 -37.40 6.63 -8.23
CA GLU A 229 -38.42 5.67 -8.70
C GLU A 229 -39.47 5.36 -7.63
N PHE A 230 -39.04 5.17 -6.39
CA PHE A 230 -39.95 4.94 -5.27
C PHE A 230 -40.92 6.11 -5.07
N ILE A 231 -40.41 7.34 -5.05
CA ILE A 231 -41.24 8.54 -4.91
C ILE A 231 -42.26 8.60 -6.05
N ARG A 232 -41.83 8.36 -7.30
CA ARG A 232 -42.71 8.37 -8.48
C ARG A 232 -43.81 7.29 -8.40
N GLU A 233 -43.49 6.09 -7.93
CA GLU A 233 -44.50 5.03 -7.75
C GLU A 233 -45.49 5.34 -6.62
N LYS A 234 -45.01 5.94 -5.51
CA LYS A 234 -45.88 6.37 -4.41
C LYS A 234 -46.88 7.43 -4.86
N PHE A 235 -46.43 8.45 -5.60
CA PHE A 235 -47.34 9.48 -6.12
C PHE A 235 -48.28 8.95 -7.22
N ARG A 236 -47.83 7.99 -8.06
CA ARG A 236 -48.70 7.31 -9.02
C ARG A 236 -49.80 6.49 -8.33
N SER A 237 -49.45 5.81 -7.24
CA SER A 237 -50.40 5.02 -6.47
C SER A 237 -51.40 5.88 -5.71
N ALA A 238 -50.96 6.98 -5.09
CA ALA A 238 -51.85 7.96 -4.46
C ALA A 238 -52.84 8.54 -5.47
N ARG A 239 -52.40 8.91 -6.68
CA ARG A 239 -53.30 9.42 -7.73
C ARG A 239 -54.40 8.43 -8.12
N ARG A 240 -54.10 7.12 -8.15
CA ARG A 240 -55.09 6.07 -8.47
C ARG A 240 -56.12 5.86 -7.36
N GLU A 241 -55.78 6.17 -6.11
CA GLU A 241 -56.67 6.03 -4.96
C GLU A 241 -57.69 7.17 -4.85
N PHE A 242 -57.41 8.34 -5.45
CA PHE A 242 -58.34 9.48 -5.51
C PHE A 242 -59.24 9.51 -6.74
N ASP A 243 -59.15 8.51 -7.64
CA ASP A 243 -59.93 8.41 -8.89
C ASP A 243 -61.08 7.37 -8.79
N VAL A 244 -61.56 7.09 -7.57
CA VAL A 244 -62.69 6.21 -7.23
C VAL A 244 -63.84 7.04 -6.66
#